data_AF-A0A0F9E6E9-F1
#
_entry.id   AF-A0A0F9E6E9-F1
#
_cell.length_a   1.000
_cell.length_b   1.000
_cell.length_c   1.000
_cell.angle_alpha   90.00
_cell.angle_beta   90.00
_cell.angle_gamma   90.00
#
_symmetry.space_group_name_H-M   'P 1'
#
loop_
_entity.id
_entity.type
_entity.pdbx_description
1 polymer ?
#
loop_
_entity_poly.entity_id
_entity_poly.type
_entity_poly.pdbx_seq_one_letter_code
_entity_poly.pdbx_strand_id
1 'polypeptide(L)'
;MISEHLVDISRLQFAITALFHFLFVPLTLGLAWILVIMESVYVMTGKQIYKDMTKFWGKLFGINFALGVTTGLTMEFQFGTNWAYYSHYVGDVFGAPLAIEGMMAFMLESTFVGMFFLGWDRLSKQQHLMVTFLVALGSNMSALWILIANAW
;
A
#
# COMPACT_ATOMS: atom_id res chain seq x y z
N MET A 1 28.63 -24.97 -1.65
CA MET A 1 28.91 -23.82 -0.79
C MET A 1 28.36 -22.60 -1.50
N ILE A 2 27.51 -21.79 -0.85
CA ILE A 2 27.04 -20.52 -1.43
C ILE A 2 28.26 -19.59 -1.50
N SER A 3 28.53 -18.95 -2.64
CA SER A 3 29.64 -18.02 -2.75
C SER A 3 29.32 -16.70 -2.05
N GLU A 4 30.31 -16.05 -1.44
CA GLU A 4 30.13 -14.73 -0.83
C GLU A 4 29.61 -13.71 -1.84
N HIS A 5 30.09 -13.80 -3.08
CA HIS A 5 29.61 -12.95 -4.17
C HIS A 5 28.11 -13.06 -4.43
N LEU A 6 27.54 -14.28 -4.36
CA LEU A 6 26.10 -14.48 -4.52
C LEU A 6 25.32 -13.85 -3.36
N VAL A 7 25.85 -13.92 -2.13
CA VAL A 7 25.24 -13.28 -0.96
C VAL A 7 25.21 -11.76 -1.13
N ASP A 8 26.31 -11.16 -1.59
CA ASP A 8 26.40 -9.71 -1.79
C ASP A 8 25.45 -9.21 -2.87
N ILE A 9 25.31 -9.94 -3.98
CA ILE A 9 24.36 -9.59 -5.04
C ILE A 9 22.92 -9.73 -4.55
N SER A 10 22.58 -10.79 -3.81
CA SER A 10 21.24 -10.96 -3.24
C SER A 10 20.88 -9.82 -2.27
N ARG A 11 21.83 -9.39 -1.44
CA ARG A 11 21.66 -8.22 -0.55
C ARG A 11 21.46 -6.93 -1.33
N LEU A 12 22.28 -6.69 -2.35
CA LEU A 12 22.18 -5.50 -3.20
C LEU A 12 20.84 -5.45 -3.94
N GLN A 13 20.40 -6.57 -4.52
CA GLN A 13 19.13 -6.66 -5.22
C GLN A 13 17.95 -6.35 -4.29
N PHE A 14 17.95 -6.92 -3.08
CA PHE A 14 16.91 -6.63 -2.09
C PHE A 14 16.95 -5.17 -1.65
N ALA A 15 18.15 -4.61 -1.38
CA ALA A 15 18.32 -3.22 -0.97
C ALA A 15 17.77 -2.24 -2.02
N ILE A 16 18.12 -2.43 -3.30
CA ILE A 16 17.61 -1.59 -4.39
C ILE A 16 16.09 -1.69 -4.48
N THR A 17 15.55 -2.90 -4.44
CA THR A 17 14.11 -3.13 -4.57
C THR A 17 13.34 -2.49 -3.42
N ALA A 18 13.81 -2.67 -2.18
CA ALA A 18 13.22 -2.07 -0.99
C ALA A 18 13.28 -0.54 -1.01
N LEU A 19 14.42 0.04 -1.38
CA LEU A 19 14.57 1.50 -1.49
C LEU A 19 13.64 2.08 -2.55
N PHE A 20 13.57 1.47 -3.74
CA PHE A 20 12.66 1.91 -4.79
C PHE A 20 11.20 1.79 -4.37
N HIS A 21 10.80 0.69 -3.75
CA HIS A 21 9.44 0.51 -3.24
C HIS A 21 9.08 1.60 -2.23
N PHE A 22 9.98 1.87 -1.28
CA PHE A 22 9.76 2.83 -0.20
C PHE A 22 9.75 4.30 -0.66
N LEU A 23 10.06 4.61 -1.92
CA LEU A 23 9.79 5.94 -2.48
C LEU A 23 8.29 6.21 -2.63
N PHE A 24 7.51 5.16 -2.94
CA PHE A 24 6.08 5.28 -3.24
C PHE A 24 5.22 5.08 -1.98
N VAL A 25 5.66 4.26 -1.04
CA VAL A 25 4.94 3.93 0.21
C VAL A 25 4.53 5.16 1.04
N PRO A 26 5.45 6.05 1.48
CA PRO A 26 5.10 7.16 2.37
C PRO A 26 4.16 8.15 1.70
N LEU A 27 4.28 8.33 0.37
CA LEU A 27 3.38 9.20 -0.38
C LEU A 27 1.97 8.61 -0.43
N THR A 28 1.80 7.30 -0.62
CA THR A 28 0.50 6.62 -0.54
C THR A 28 -0.13 6.79 0.85
N LEU A 29 0.61 6.46 1.91
CA LEU A 29 0.11 6.54 3.29
C LEU A 29 -0.32 7.96 3.68
N GLY A 30 0.49 8.96 3.33
CA GLY A 30 0.21 10.36 3.64
C GLY A 30 -0.94 10.92 2.80
N LEU A 31 -0.91 10.71 1.48
CA LEU A 31 -1.95 11.23 0.59
C LEU A 31 -3.31 10.61 0.85
N ALA A 32 -3.39 9.32 1.24
CA ALA A 32 -4.67 8.70 1.55
C ALA A 32 -5.42 9.47 2.65
N TRP A 33 -4.74 9.85 3.73
CA TRP A 33 -5.34 10.67 4.78
C TRP A 33 -5.63 12.12 4.36
N ILE A 34 -4.78 12.71 3.52
CA ILE A 34 -5.04 14.04 2.96
C ILE A 34 -6.32 14.02 2.11
N LEU A 35 -6.54 12.97 1.31
CA LEU A 35 -7.76 12.79 0.53
C LEU A 35 -8.99 12.62 1.42
N VAL A 36 -8.88 11.84 2.51
CA VAL A 36 -9.95 11.72 3.53
C VAL A 36 -10.31 13.09 4.11
N ILE A 37 -9.31 13.91 4.45
CA ILE A 37 -9.53 15.25 5.01
C ILE A 37 -10.22 16.16 3.98
N MET A 38 -9.69 16.24 2.76
CA MET A 38 -10.26 17.08 1.69
C MET A 38 -11.71 16.68 1.39
N GLU A 39 -11.97 15.37 1.30
CA GLU A 39 -13.30 14.88 1.01
C GLU A 39 -14.26 15.06 2.18
N SER A 40 -13.80 14.89 3.43
CA SER A 40 -14.60 15.19 4.62
C SER A 40 -15.06 16.64 4.62
N VAL A 41 -14.15 17.58 4.33
CA VAL A 41 -14.49 19.00 4.22
C VAL A 41 -15.46 19.25 3.06
N TYR A 42 -15.33 18.56 1.93
CA TYR A 42 -16.33 18.59 0.85
C TYR A 42 -17.71 18.12 1.33
N VAL A 43 -17.80 16.98 2.02
CA VAL A 43 -19.07 16.43 2.50
C VAL A 43 -19.76 17.36 3.49
N MET A 44 -18.98 17.95 4.41
CA MET A 44 -19.43 18.87 5.46
C MET A 44 -19.85 20.23 4.91
N THR A 45 -19.05 20.83 4.02
CA THR A 45 -19.26 22.22 3.56
C THR A 45 -20.05 22.32 2.25
N GLY A 46 -20.09 21.25 1.45
CA GLY A 46 -20.66 21.26 0.10
C GLY A 46 -19.90 22.11 -0.92
N LYS A 47 -18.76 22.70 -0.58
CA LYS A 47 -18.00 23.57 -1.48
C LYS A 47 -17.29 22.74 -2.55
N GLN A 48 -17.61 23.01 -3.81
CA GLN A 48 -17.12 22.26 -4.98
C GLN A 48 -15.58 22.20 -5.08
N ILE A 49 -14.88 23.26 -4.65
CA ILE A 49 -13.41 23.31 -4.67
C ILE A 49 -12.76 22.11 -3.97
N TYR A 50 -13.31 21.64 -2.85
CA TYR A 50 -12.74 20.50 -2.13
C TYR A 50 -12.93 19.18 -2.88
N LYS A 51 -14.02 19.02 -3.62
CA LYS A 51 -14.21 17.87 -4.52
C LYS A 51 -13.18 17.91 -5.66
N ASP A 52 -12.93 19.08 -6.22
CA ASP A 52 -11.94 19.25 -7.29
C ASP A 52 -10.52 18.97 -6.78
N MET A 53 -10.19 19.42 -5.57
CA MET A 53 -8.94 19.09 -4.88
C MET A 53 -8.80 17.58 -4.66
N THR A 54 -9.81 16.91 -4.09
CA THR A 54 -9.77 15.45 -3.89
C THR A 54 -9.57 14.71 -5.20
N LYS A 55 -10.24 15.12 -6.29
CA LYS A 55 -10.06 14.49 -7.61
C LYS A 55 -8.67 14.73 -8.19
N PHE A 56 -8.12 15.94 -8.06
CA PHE A 56 -6.79 16.28 -8.55
C PHE A 56 -5.71 15.48 -7.83
N TRP A 57 -5.68 15.54 -6.49
CA TRP A 57 -4.72 14.80 -5.68
C TRP A 57 -4.94 13.30 -5.78
N GLY A 58 -6.19 12.85 -5.93
CA GLY A 58 -6.55 11.47 -6.19
C GLY A 58 -5.89 10.92 -7.46
N LYS A 59 -5.80 11.72 -8.52
CA LYS A 59 -5.09 11.31 -9.75
C LYS A 59 -3.60 11.04 -9.51
N LEU A 60 -2.92 11.92 -8.78
CA LEU A 60 -1.51 11.74 -8.44
C LEU A 60 -1.30 10.55 -7.49
N PHE A 61 -2.19 10.39 -6.51
CA PHE A 61 -2.26 9.23 -5.65
C PHE A 61 -2.36 7.93 -6.46
N GLY A 62 -3.25 7.87 -7.47
CA GLY A 62 -3.41 6.68 -8.30
C GLY A 62 -2.16 6.28 -9.09
N ILE A 63 -1.42 7.26 -9.62
CA ILE A 63 -0.16 7.02 -10.33
C ILE A 63 0.89 6.44 -9.37
N ASN A 64 1.05 7.07 -8.20
CA ASN A 64 1.99 6.63 -7.17
C ASN A 64 1.62 5.23 -6.64
N PHE A 65 0.34 5.00 -6.41
CA PHE A 65 -0.20 3.74 -5.92
C PHE A 65 0.09 2.58 -6.87
N ALA A 66 -0.10 2.76 -8.18
CA ALA A 66 0.19 1.73 -9.17
C ALA A 66 1.66 1.27 -9.15
N LEU A 67 2.61 2.22 -9.02
CA LEU A 67 4.03 1.90 -8.87
C LEU A 67 4.34 1.24 -7.53
N GLY A 68 3.70 1.70 -6.45
CA GLY A 68 3.79 1.08 -5.12
C GLY A 68 3.38 -0.39 -5.13
N VAL A 69 2.22 -0.72 -5.72
CA VAL A 69 1.73 -2.11 -5.84
C VAL A 69 2.71 -2.96 -6.66
N THR A 70 3.17 -2.45 -7.82
CA THR A 70 4.08 -3.20 -8.70
C THR A 70 5.40 -3.53 -8.02
N THR A 71 5.97 -2.55 -7.29
CA THR A 71 7.22 -2.75 -6.54
C THR A 71 7.04 -3.61 -5.29
N GLY A 72 5.87 -3.55 -4.64
CA GLY A 72 5.50 -4.39 -3.51
C GLY A 72 5.39 -5.88 -3.87
N LEU A 73 4.76 -6.20 -4.99
CA LEU A 73 4.71 -7.57 -5.52
C LEU A 73 6.12 -8.14 -5.74
N THR A 74 7.03 -7.31 -6.27
CA THR A 74 8.42 -7.73 -6.49
C THR A 74 9.12 -8.05 -5.17
N MET A 75 8.88 -7.26 -4.12
CA MET A 75 9.41 -7.52 -2.77
C MET A 75 8.87 -8.81 -2.16
N GLU A 76 7.55 -9.04 -2.24
CA GLU A 76 6.90 -10.24 -1.70
C GLU A 76 7.51 -11.52 -2.29
N PHE A 77 7.67 -11.57 -3.61
CA PHE A 77 8.27 -12.74 -4.26
C PHE A 77 9.79 -12.87 -4.04
N GLN A 78 10.50 -11.78 -3.72
CA GLN A 78 11.94 -11.85 -3.43
C GLN A 78 12.27 -12.69 -2.19
N PHE A 79 11.39 -12.74 -1.19
CA PHE A 79 11.57 -13.64 -0.04
C PHE A 79 11.61 -15.11 -0.47
N GLY A 80 10.84 -15.49 -1.49
CA GLY A 80 10.83 -16.86 -2.03
C GLY A 80 12.01 -17.16 -2.97
N THR A 81 12.32 -16.25 -3.88
CA THR A 81 13.30 -16.51 -4.97
C THR A 81 14.75 -16.45 -4.50
N ASN A 82 15.11 -15.43 -3.71
CA ASN A 82 16.50 -15.16 -3.32
C ASN A 82 16.81 -15.54 -1.87
N TRP A 83 15.78 -15.73 -1.05
CA TRP A 83 15.89 -16.00 0.39
C TRP A 83 15.20 -17.30 0.81
N ALA A 84 15.28 -18.35 -0.02
CA ALA A 84 14.57 -19.61 0.21
C ALA A 84 14.87 -20.28 1.56
N TYR A 85 16.14 -20.28 2.02
CA TYR A 85 16.49 -20.85 3.33
C TYR A 85 15.94 -20.03 4.49
N TYR A 86 15.95 -18.70 4.38
CA TYR A 86 15.29 -17.81 5.36
C TYR A 86 13.79 -18.10 5.41
N SER A 87 13.13 -18.17 4.26
CA SER A 87 11.70 -18.48 4.15
C SER A 87 11.35 -19.84 4.75
N HIS A 88 12.21 -20.86 4.59
CA HIS A 88 12.02 -22.15 5.28
C HIS A 88 12.27 -22.05 6.79
N TYR A 89 13.26 -21.26 7.22
CA TYR A 89 13.68 -21.19 8.62
C TYR A 89 12.70 -20.42 9.51
N VAL A 90 12.13 -19.32 9.00
CA VAL A 90 11.22 -18.45 9.77
C VAL A 90 9.81 -18.34 9.20
N GLY A 91 9.49 -19.06 8.12
CA GLY A 91 8.23 -18.92 7.39
C GLY A 91 6.98 -19.09 8.26
N ASP A 92 7.02 -19.98 9.26
CA ASP A 92 5.89 -20.22 10.17
C ASP A 92 5.52 -18.99 11.01
N VAL A 93 6.49 -18.10 11.30
CA VAL A 93 6.27 -16.88 12.11
C VAL A 93 6.22 -15.65 11.23
N PHE A 94 7.20 -15.48 10.34
CA PHE A 94 7.29 -14.32 9.44
C PHE A 94 6.20 -14.33 8.35
N GLY A 95 5.85 -15.51 7.83
CA GLY A 95 4.87 -15.63 6.74
C GLY A 95 3.43 -15.37 7.15
N ALA A 96 3.08 -15.60 8.43
CA ALA A 96 1.72 -15.42 8.93
C ALA A 96 1.26 -13.94 8.87
N PRO A 97 2.03 -12.94 9.36
CA PRO A 97 1.71 -11.52 9.17
C PRO A 97 1.57 -11.10 7.70
N LEU A 98 2.46 -11.58 6.81
CA LEU A 98 2.40 -11.26 5.38
C LEU A 98 1.12 -11.81 4.72
N ALA A 99 0.70 -13.03 5.08
CA ALA A 99 -0.54 -13.60 4.59
C ALA A 99 -1.77 -12.83 5.09
N ILE A 100 -1.76 -12.41 6.37
CA ILE A 100 -2.84 -11.60 6.96
C ILE A 100 -2.91 -10.22 6.30
N GLU A 101 -1.75 -9.59 6.05
CA GLU A 101 -1.66 -8.33 5.31
C GLU A 101 -2.36 -8.44 3.95
N GLY A 102 -2.02 -9.48 3.17
CA GLY A 102 -2.61 -9.70 1.85
C GLY A 102 -4.13 -9.90 1.89
N MET A 103 -4.61 -10.72 2.82
CA MET A 103 -6.04 -11.02 2.92
C MET A 103 -6.87 -9.85 3.48
N MET A 104 -6.33 -9.11 4.44
CA MET A 104 -7.06 -8.06 5.16
C MET A 104 -6.83 -6.67 4.54
N ALA A 105 -5.58 -6.24 4.47
CA ALA A 105 -5.22 -4.86 4.13
C ALA A 105 -5.22 -4.63 2.61
N PHE A 106 -4.49 -5.45 1.86
CA PHE A 106 -4.39 -5.29 0.40
C PHE A 106 -5.74 -5.47 -0.30
N MET A 107 -6.53 -6.46 0.11
CA MET A 107 -7.85 -6.69 -0.50
C MET A 107 -8.80 -5.51 -0.24
N LEU A 108 -8.77 -4.96 0.99
CA LEU A 108 -9.55 -3.78 1.35
C LEU A 108 -9.11 -2.59 0.51
N GLU A 109 -7.83 -2.24 0.56
CA GLU A 109 -7.26 -1.08 -0.14
C GLU A 109 -7.49 -1.18 -1.66
N SER A 110 -7.11 -2.29 -2.29
CA SER A 110 -7.21 -2.46 -3.75
C SER A 110 -8.65 -2.39 -4.26
N THR A 111 -9.59 -2.95 -3.49
CA THR A 111 -11.02 -2.92 -3.84
C THR A 111 -11.59 -1.51 -3.71
N PHE A 112 -11.32 -0.84 -2.59
CA PHE A 112 -11.87 0.49 -2.33
C PHE A 112 -11.18 1.59 -3.14
N VAL A 113 -9.90 1.43 -3.52
CA VAL A 113 -9.22 2.35 -4.46
C VAL A 113 -9.92 2.35 -5.82
N GLY A 114 -10.32 1.17 -6.33
CA GLY A 114 -11.11 1.09 -7.56
C GLY A 114 -12.44 1.84 -7.45
N MET A 115 -13.13 1.68 -6.31
CA MET A 115 -14.37 2.42 -6.04
C MET A 115 -14.15 3.92 -5.86
N PHE A 116 -13.03 4.36 -5.28
CA PHE A 116 -12.69 5.78 -5.10
C PHE A 116 -12.58 6.51 -6.45
N PHE A 117 -12.05 5.86 -7.49
CA PHE A 117 -11.94 6.47 -8.81
C PHE A 117 -13.23 6.41 -9.62
N LEU A 118 -13.98 5.30 -9.53
CA LEU A 118 -15.16 5.05 -10.36
C LEU A 118 -16.49 5.43 -9.69
N GLY A 119 -16.47 5.70 -8.39
CA GLY A 119 -17.66 5.86 -7.55
C GLY A 119 -18.25 7.27 -7.52
N TRP A 120 -17.59 8.28 -8.08
CA TRP A 120 -17.99 9.69 -7.96
C TRP A 120 -19.42 10.01 -8.40
N ASP A 121 -19.93 9.31 -9.41
CA ASP A 121 -21.28 9.50 -9.97
C ASP A 121 -22.25 8.36 -9.60
N ARG A 122 -21.76 7.33 -8.88
CA ARG A 122 -22.52 6.13 -8.49
C ARG A 122 -22.81 6.03 -6.99
N LEU A 123 -22.04 6.73 -6.17
CA LEU A 123 -22.17 6.75 -4.71
C LEU A 123 -22.66 8.10 -4.24
N SER A 124 -23.42 8.13 -3.14
CA SER A 124 -23.67 9.38 -2.43
C SER A 124 -22.37 9.94 -1.83
N LYS A 125 -22.31 11.25 -1.58
CA LYS A 125 -21.11 11.90 -1.00
C LYS A 125 -20.63 11.26 0.31
N GLN A 126 -21.54 10.74 1.15
CA GLN A 126 -21.19 10.07 2.41
C GLN A 126 -20.64 8.66 2.18
N GLN A 127 -21.22 7.92 1.23
CA GLN A 127 -20.72 6.59 0.84
C GLN A 127 -19.33 6.71 0.20
N HIS A 128 -19.13 7.72 -0.66
CA HIS A 128 -17.82 7.96 -1.27
C HIS A 128 -16.76 8.31 -0.20
N LEU A 129 -17.10 9.14 0.78
CA LEU A 129 -16.20 9.43 1.90
C LEU A 129 -15.84 8.17 2.71
N MET A 130 -16.81 7.27 2.94
CA MET A 130 -16.55 5.99 3.59
C MET A 130 -15.56 5.14 2.77
N VAL A 131 -15.71 5.11 1.44
CA VAL A 131 -14.75 4.42 0.55
C VAL A 131 -13.35 5.01 0.72
N THR A 132 -13.20 6.34 0.68
CA THR A 132 -11.90 7.02 0.84
C THR A 132 -11.28 6.73 2.21
N PHE A 133 -12.09 6.68 3.27
CA PHE A 133 -11.63 6.31 4.60
C PHE A 133 -11.14 4.85 4.65
N LEU A 134 -11.87 3.91 4.05
CA LEU A 134 -11.47 2.51 4.00
C LEU A 134 -10.19 2.28 3.20
N VAL A 135 -9.92 3.09 2.16
CA VAL A 135 -8.62 3.12 1.49
C VAL A 135 -7.52 3.49 2.48
N ALA A 136 -7.66 4.62 3.17
CA ALA A 136 -6.63 5.08 4.11
C ALA A 136 -6.42 4.11 5.29
N LEU A 137 -7.49 3.50 5.78
CA LEU A 137 -7.43 2.47 6.82
C LEU A 137 -6.69 1.23 6.30
N GLY A 138 -7.01 0.76 5.09
CA GLY A 138 -6.33 -0.35 4.44
C GLY A 138 -4.82 -0.12 4.33
N SER A 139 -4.39 1.05 3.83
CA SER A 139 -2.97 1.38 3.73
C SER A 139 -2.25 1.35 5.09
N ASN A 140 -2.92 1.78 6.16
CA ASN A 140 -2.34 1.78 7.52
C ASN A 140 -2.29 0.38 8.14
N MET A 141 -3.31 -0.45 7.87
CA MET A 141 -3.28 -1.85 8.29
C MET A 141 -2.16 -2.60 7.58
N SER A 142 -1.89 -2.30 6.31
CA SER A 142 -0.76 -2.88 5.59
C SER A 142 0.57 -2.51 6.26
N ALA A 143 0.77 -1.21 6.51
CA ALA A 143 1.94 -0.73 7.22
C ALA A 143 2.11 -1.36 8.61
N LEU A 144 1.02 -1.60 9.33
CA LEU A 144 1.05 -2.27 10.63
C LEU A 144 1.55 -3.72 10.51
N TRP A 145 0.99 -4.51 9.61
CA TRP A 145 1.35 -5.93 9.48
C TRP A 145 2.77 -6.13 8.94
N ILE A 146 3.19 -5.34 7.96
CA ILE A 146 4.56 -5.43 7.44
C ILE A 146 5.61 -5.00 8.47
N LEU A 147 5.30 -4.00 9.31
CA LEU A 147 6.19 -3.59 10.40
C LEU A 147 6.22 -4.61 11.54
N ILE A 148 5.10 -5.29 11.83
CA ILE A 148 5.09 -6.43 12.76
C ILE A 148 6.03 -7.53 12.26
N ALA A 149 5.98 -7.86 10.96
CA ALA A 149 6.87 -8.85 10.37
C ALA A 149 8.35 -8.42 10.42
N ASN A 150 8.64 -7.13 10.23
CA ASN A 150 10.00 -6.61 10.28
C ASN A 150 10.55 -6.43 11.71
N ALA A 151 9.70 -6.20 12.70
CA ALA A 151 10.08 -5.98 14.09
C ALA A 151 10.35 -7.27 14.88
N TRP A 152 9.81 -8.39 14.43
CA TRP A 152 10.07 -9.73 14.96
C TRP A 152 11.45 -10.24 14.51
#